data_AF-A0A2E2D0J1-F1
#
_entry.id   AF-A0A2E2D0J1-F1
#
_cell.length_a   1.000
_cell.length_b   1.000
_cell.length_c   1.000
_cell.angle_alpha   90.00
_cell.angle_beta   90.00
_cell.angle_gamma   90.00
#
_symmetry.space_group_name_H-M   'P 1'
#
loop_
_entity.id
_entity.type
_entity.pdbx_description
1 polymer ?
#
loop_
_entity_poly.entity_id
_entity_poly.type
_entity_poly.pdbx_seq_one_letter_code
_entity_poly.pdbx_strand_id
1 'polypeptide(L)' 'MNKTEKVALREAIIVVMMGAVINFPLQTYLLWLTIDNWQWSDPIEISIFIQAIITVVALLRVYAIRMRFQRGKF' A
#
# COMPACT_ATOMS: atom_id res chain seq x y z
N MET A 1 21.47 0.43 22.79
CA MET A 1 20.11 0.21 22.25
C MET A 1 19.37 -0.75 23.14
N ASN A 2 18.40 -0.23 23.88
CA ASN A 2 17.60 -0.98 24.82
C ASN A 2 16.69 -1.96 24.05
N LYS A 3 16.34 -3.11 24.65
CA LYS A 3 15.60 -4.18 23.96
C LYS A 3 14.29 -3.69 23.33
N THR A 4 13.68 -2.67 23.91
CA THR A 4 12.44 -2.02 23.46
C THR A 4 12.59 -1.27 22.13
N GLU A 5 13.70 -0.56 21.91
CA GLU A 5 13.93 0.20 20.67
C GLU A 5 14.10 -0.71 19.46
N LYS A 6 14.76 -1.86 19.65
CA LYS A 6 14.91 -2.88 18.60
C LYS A 6 13.57 -3.51 18.20
N VAL A 7 12.64 -3.67 19.14
CA VAL A 7 11.30 -4.20 18.86
C VAL A 7 10.46 -3.18 18.08
N ALA A 8 10.44 -1.92 18.53
CA ALA A 8 9.72 -0.86 17.84
C ALA A 8 10.23 -0.64 16.40
N LEU A 9 11.56 -0.67 16.20
CA LEU A 9 12.16 -0.57 14.88
C LEU A 9 11.73 -1.76 14.00
N ARG A 10 11.73 -2.98 14.55
CA ARG A 10 11.35 -4.18 13.82
C ARG A 10 9.88 -4.15 13.40
N GLU A 11 8.99 -3.69 14.28
CA GLU A 11 7.57 -3.50 13.97
C GLU A 11 7.39 -2.45 12.87
N ALA A 12 8.07 -1.32 12.97
CA ALA A 12 8.03 -0.28 11.93
C ALA A 12 8.50 -0.80 10.56
N ILE A 13 9.61 -1.54 10.52
CA ILE A 13 10.14 -2.16 9.29
C ILE A 13 9.11 -3.11 8.68
N ILE A 14 8.46 -3.96 9.48
CA ILE A 14 7.46 -4.91 8.99
C ILE A 14 6.26 -4.18 8.37
N VAL A 15 5.77 -3.12 9.02
CA VAL A 15 4.65 -2.32 8.50
C VAL A 15 5.02 -1.64 7.19
N VAL A 16 6.22 -1.03 7.12
CA VAL A 16 6.71 -0.37 5.91
C VAL A 16 6.94 -1.37 4.78
N MET A 17 7.55 -2.53 5.07
CA MET A 17 7.77 -3.59 4.09
C MET A 17 6.46 -4.15 3.54
N MET A 18 5.47 -4.42 4.39
CA MET A 18 4.13 -4.82 3.91
C MET A 18 3.48 -3.73 3.05
N GLY A 19 3.67 -2.46 3.41
CA GLY A 19 3.22 -1.34 2.60
C GLY A 19 3.88 -1.33 1.21
N ALA A 20 5.19 -1.50 1.15
CA ALA A 20 5.96 -1.54 -0.08
C ALA A 20 5.58 -2.74 -0.96
N VAL A 21 5.46 -3.94 -0.39
CA VAL A 21 5.10 -5.17 -1.14
C VAL A 21 3.71 -5.09 -1.76
N ILE A 22 2.79 -4.30 -1.20
CA ILE A 22 1.45 -4.12 -1.76
C ILE A 22 1.42 -2.94 -2.74
N ASN A 23 1.98 -1.80 -2.34
CA ASN A 23 1.90 -0.57 -3.13
C ASN A 23 2.75 -0.65 -4.40
N PHE A 24 3.94 -1.25 -4.34
CA PHE A 24 4.86 -1.33 -5.48
C PHE A 24 4.24 -2.10 -6.66
N PRO A 25 3.81 -3.36 -6.54
CA PRO A 25 3.22 -4.08 -7.66
C PRO A 25 1.89 -3.47 -8.12
N LEU A 26 1.06 -2.95 -7.20
CA LEU A 26 -0.19 -2.28 -7.57
C LEU A 26 0.08 -1.01 -8.38
N GLN A 27 1.02 -0.17 -7.94
CA GLN A 27 1.40 1.05 -8.63
C GLN A 27 1.98 0.74 -10.00
N THR A 28 2.89 -0.25 -10.10
CA THR A 28 3.47 -0.68 -11.38
C THR A 28 2.40 -1.20 -12.33
N TYR A 29 1.46 -2.01 -11.85
CA TYR A 29 0.36 -2.52 -12.67
C TYR A 29 -0.56 -1.41 -13.16
N LEU A 30 -0.93 -0.46 -12.30
CA LEU A 30 -1.77 0.67 -12.69
C LEU A 30 -1.08 1.58 -13.69
N LEU A 31 0.21 1.85 -13.50
CA LEU A 31 1.03 2.60 -14.48
C LEU A 31 1.01 1.90 -15.84
N TRP A 32 1.30 0.60 -15.87
CA TRP A 32 1.25 -0.19 -17.11
C TRP A 32 -0.14 -0.12 -17.76
N LEU A 33 -1.22 -0.24 -16.99
CA LEU A 33 -2.58 -0.14 -17.53
C LEU A 33 -2.87 1.25 -18.11
N THR A 34 -2.54 2.33 -17.38
CA THR A 34 -2.81 3.70 -17.84
C THR A 34 -1.98 4.11 -19.05
N ILE A 35 -0.71 3.69 -19.11
CA ILE A 35 0.22 4.08 -20.17
C ILE A 35 0.08 3.16 -21.39
N ASP A 36 0.06 1.84 -21.18
CA ASP A 36 0.14 0.86 -22.27
C ASP A 36 -1.25 0.55 -22.86
N ASN A 37 -2.28 0.37 -22.01
CA ASN A 37 -3.63 0.06 -22.49
C ASN A 37 -4.45 1.31 -22.81
N TRP A 38 -4.39 2.33 -21.95
CA TRP A 38 -5.20 3.54 -22.11
C TRP A 38 -4.51 4.68 -22.86
N GLN A 39 -3.20 4.56 -23.10
CA GLN A 39 -2.38 5.56 -23.82
C GLN A 39 -2.51 6.99 -23.28
N TRP A 40 -2.72 7.12 -21.97
CA TRP A 40 -2.76 8.44 -21.34
C TRP A 40 -1.39 9.09 -21.50
N SER A 41 -1.38 10.29 -22.07
CA SER A 41 -0.15 11.08 -22.25
C SER A 41 0.05 12.09 -21.13
N ASP A 42 -1.04 12.48 -20.44
CA ASP A 42 -1.04 13.51 -19.43
C ASP A 42 -0.61 12.97 -18.05
N PRO A 43 0.56 13.37 -17.52
CA PRO A 43 1.08 12.83 -16.26
C PRO A 43 0.19 13.16 -15.06
N ILE A 44 -0.54 14.27 -15.12
CA ILE A 44 -1.41 14.73 -14.04
C ILE A 44 -2.62 13.78 -13.90
N GLU A 45 -3.25 13.40 -15.00
CA GLU A 45 -4.41 12.50 -15.00
C GLU A 45 -4.02 11.10 -14.51
N ILE A 46 -2.89 10.59 -14.99
CA ILE A 46 -2.30 9.33 -14.54
C ILE A 46 -2.04 9.38 -13.02
N SER A 47 -1.40 10.45 -12.55
CA SER A 47 -1.04 10.60 -11.13
C SER A 47 -2.28 10.62 -10.23
N ILE A 48 -3.30 11.41 -10.59
CA ILE A 48 -4.54 11.53 -9.82
C ILE A 48 -5.29 10.19 -9.78
N PHE A 49 -5.40 9.51 -10.92
CA PHE A 49 -6.11 8.23 -11.01
C PHE A 49 -5.43 7.12 -10.20
N ILE A 50 -4.12 6.97 -10.36
CA ILE A 50 -3.34 5.98 -9.63
C ILE A 50 -3.40 6.28 -8.13
N GLN A 51 -3.27 7.54 -7.74
CA GLN A 51 -3.36 7.96 -6.35
C GLN A 51 -4.74 7.65 -5.76
N ALA A 52 -5.82 7.88 -6.51
CA ALA A 52 -7.18 7.54 -6.07
C ALA A 52 -7.33 6.04 -5.81
N ILE A 53 -6.87 5.18 -6.73
CA ILE A 53 -6.96 3.72 -6.58
C ILE A 53 -6.09 3.23 -5.41
N ILE A 54 -4.83 3.67 -5.31
CA ILE A 54 -3.95 3.30 -4.20
C ILE A 54 -4.56 3.71 -2.87
N THR A 55 -5.22 4.87 -2.79
CA THR A 55 -5.89 5.33 -1.57
C THR A 55 -7.05 4.40 -1.16
N VAL A 56 -7.87 3.98 -2.13
CA VAL A 56 -8.96 3.00 -1.88
C VAL A 56 -8.39 1.65 -1.42
N VAL A 57 -7.35 1.14 -2.08
CA VAL A 57 -6.72 -0.13 -1.68
C VAL A 57 -6.04 -0.01 -0.32
N ALA A 58 -5.44 1.13 0.00
CA ALA A 58 -4.87 1.38 1.33
C ALA A 58 -5.94 1.35 2.42
N LEU A 59 -7.12 1.93 2.17
CA LEU A 59 -8.27 1.83 3.07
C LEU A 59 -8.72 0.37 3.26
N LEU A 60 -8.86 -0.38 2.16
CA LEU A 60 -9.23 -1.80 2.20
C LEU A 60 -8.19 -2.65 2.95
N ARG A 61 -6.89 -2.41 2.74
CA ARG A 61 -5.81 -3.10 3.46
C ARG A 61 -5.88 -2.81 4.95
N VAL A 62 -6.00 -1.54 5.34
CA VAL A 62 -6.08 -1.15 6.77
C VAL A 62 -7.33 -1.75 7.42
N TYR A 63 -8.46 -1.74 6.71
CA TYR A 63 -9.70 -2.37 7.15
C TYR A 63 -9.56 -3.89 7.29
N ALA A 64 -8.98 -4.58 6.29
CA ALA A 64 -8.74 -6.02 6.31
C ALA A 64 -7.75 -6.43 7.42
N ILE A 65 -6.69 -5.65 7.64
CA ILE A 65 -5.74 -5.86 8.75
C ILE A 65 -6.47 -5.67 10.09
N ARG A 66 -7.26 -4.61 10.27
CA ARG A 66 -8.09 -4.41 11.48
C ARG A 66 -9.05 -5.57 11.70
N MET A 67 -9.73 -6.03 10.65
CA MET A 67 -10.72 -7.11 10.73
C MET A 67 -10.06 -8.47 11.02
N ARG A 68 -8.89 -8.75 10.44
CA ARG A 68 -8.10 -9.96 10.74
C ARG A 68 -7.51 -9.93 12.15
N PHE A 69 -7.01 -8.79 12.61
CA PHE A 69 -6.48 -8.66 13.98
C PHE A 69 -7.59 -8.64 15.05
N GLN A 70 -8.80 -8.16 14.75
CA GLN A 70 -9.93 -8.26 15.69
C GLN A 70 -10.47 -9.69 15.83
N ARG A 71 -10.40 -10.53 14.78
CA ARG A 71 -10.80 -11.95 14.87
C ARG A 71 -9.82 -12.86 15.63
N GLY A 72 -8.64 -12.36 16.02
CA GLY A 72 -7.67 -13.09 16.86
C GLY A 72 -7.81 -12.86 18.36
N LYS A 73 -8.83 -12.12 18.82
CA LYS A 73 -9.10 -11.82 20.24
C LYS A 73 -10.56 -12.11 20.63
N PHE A 74 -11.09 -13.25 20.19
CA PHE A 74 -12.26 -13.87 20.81
C PHE A 74 -11.92 -15.31 21.17
#